data_AF-A0A444R3T7-F1
#
_entry.id   AF-A0A444R3T7-F1
#
_cell.length_a   1.000
_cell.length_b   1.000
_cell.length_c   1.000
_cell.angle_alpha   90.00
_cell.angle_beta   90.00
_cell.angle_gamma   90.00
#
_symmetry.space_group_name_H-M   'P 1'
#
loop_
_entity.id
_entity.type
_entity.pdbx_description
1 polymer ?
#
loop_
_entity_poly.entity_id
_entity_poly.type
_entity_poly.pdbx_seq_one_letter_code
_entity_poly.pdbx_strand_id
1 'polypeptide(L)'
;MRFEGNASTRIACLEPRIDELERELESLIQLNGTPSGNIRLSAGEHAARSLVWPKLKSFLREYPEINVELVVDNGFVDIVEGRFDAGIRLGESVDKDMIAVRIGPDMRMAMVGSPA
;
A
#
# COMPACT_ATOMS: atom_id res chain seq x y z
N MET A 1 -39.32 -23.49 -24.79
CA MET A 1 -39.49 -22.26 -23.99
C MET A 1 -38.16 -21.51 -24.02
N ARG A 2 -38.10 -20.40 -24.76
CA ARG A 2 -36.92 -19.55 -24.91
C ARG A 2 -37.12 -18.33 -24.00
N PHE A 3 -36.22 -18.11 -23.06
CA PHE A 3 -36.15 -16.87 -22.29
C PHE A 3 -35.25 -15.91 -23.06
N GLU A 4 -35.82 -14.91 -23.74
CA GLU A 4 -35.09 -13.80 -24.35
C GLU A 4 -35.67 -12.47 -23.84
N GLY A 5 -34.79 -11.56 -23.41
CA GLY A 5 -35.06 -10.12 -23.39
C GLY A 5 -35.40 -9.47 -22.04
N ASN A 6 -34.39 -8.93 -21.36
CA ASN A 6 -34.31 -7.54 -20.82
C ASN A 6 -33.25 -7.34 -19.72
N ALA A 7 -32.67 -8.44 -19.19
CA ALA A 7 -31.77 -8.35 -18.03
C ALA A 7 -30.46 -7.61 -18.33
N SER A 8 -29.90 -7.77 -19.54
CA SER A 8 -28.62 -7.15 -19.93
C SER A 8 -28.69 -5.62 -20.00
N THR A 9 -29.83 -5.05 -20.39
CA THR A 9 -30.00 -3.59 -20.51
C THR A 9 -30.11 -2.90 -19.13
N ARG A 10 -30.61 -3.62 -18.11
CA ARG A 10 -30.74 -3.08 -16.75
C ARG A 10 -29.40 -2.98 -16.03
N ILE A 11 -28.49 -3.91 -16.27
CA ILE A 11 -27.12 -3.89 -15.73
C ILE A 11 -26.28 -2.82 -16.46
N ALA A 12 -26.43 -2.69 -17.78
CA ALA A 12 -25.70 -1.69 -18.57
C ALA A 12 -26.05 -0.23 -18.19
N CYS A 13 -27.23 0.02 -17.61
CA CYS A 13 -27.60 1.34 -17.09
C CYS A 13 -27.02 1.62 -15.70
N LEU A 14 -26.64 0.58 -14.96
CA LEU A 14 -26.04 0.70 -13.63
C LEU A 14 -24.58 1.14 -13.69
N GLU A 15 -23.82 0.66 -14.67
CA GLU A 15 -22.40 0.99 -14.87
C GLU A 15 -22.13 2.51 -14.85
N PRO A 16 -22.77 3.34 -15.70
CA PRO A 16 -22.51 4.78 -15.69
C PRO A 16 -22.97 5.48 -14.41
N ARG A 17 -23.96 4.92 -13.68
CA ARG A 17 -24.45 5.46 -12.40
C ARG A 17 -23.51 5.12 -11.24
N ILE A 18 -22.85 3.97 -11.29
CA ILE A 18 -21.80 3.60 -10.34
C ILE A 18 -20.55 4.44 -10.61
N ASP A 19 -20.16 4.62 -11.86
CA ASP A 19 -19.03 5.50 -12.23
C ASP A 19 -19.27 6.96 -11.79
N GLU A 20 -20.53 7.42 -11.80
CA GLU A 20 -20.91 8.75 -11.33
C GLU A 20 -20.82 8.86 -9.81
N LEU A 21 -21.30 7.83 -9.08
CA LEU A 21 -21.15 7.73 -7.61
C LEU A 21 -19.70 7.63 -7.18
N GLU A 22 -18.87 6.87 -7.90
CA GLU A 22 -17.44 6.74 -7.63
C GLU A 22 -16.72 8.07 -7.82
N ARG A 23 -17.02 8.81 -8.90
CA ARG A 23 -16.47 10.16 -9.12
C ARG A 23 -16.93 11.16 -8.09
N GLU A 24 -18.20 11.13 -7.68
CA GLU A 24 -18.73 12.03 -6.66
C GLU A 24 -18.09 11.72 -5.30
N LEU A 25 -17.94 10.44 -4.96
CA LEU A 25 -17.22 10.01 -3.77
C LEU A 25 -15.73 10.40 -3.83
N GLU A 26 -15.07 10.23 -4.96
CA GLU A 26 -13.68 10.64 -5.18
C GLU A 26 -13.52 12.16 -5.08
N SER A 27 -14.51 12.93 -5.54
CA SER A 27 -14.56 14.39 -5.38
C SER A 27 -14.77 14.81 -3.92
N LEU A 28 -15.59 14.09 -3.16
CA LEU A 28 -15.79 14.30 -1.72
C LEU A 28 -14.54 13.91 -0.92
N ILE A 29 -13.82 12.87 -1.34
CA ILE A 29 -12.51 12.50 -0.78
C ILE A 29 -11.48 13.59 -1.09
N GLN A 30 -11.47 14.14 -2.30
CA GLN A 30 -10.59 15.26 -2.69
C GLN A 30 -10.93 16.58 -1.97
N LEU A 31 -12.17 16.74 -1.50
CA LEU A 31 -12.63 17.90 -0.72
C LEU A 31 -12.27 17.80 0.77
N ASN A 32 -11.89 16.63 1.28
CA ASN A 32 -11.62 16.40 2.69
C ASN A 32 -10.13 16.55 3.03
N GLY A 33 -9.70 17.82 3.19
CA GLY A 33 -8.58 18.20 4.07
C GLY A 33 -7.16 17.84 3.62
N THR A 34 -6.19 18.53 4.22
CA THR A 34 -4.78 18.15 4.14
C THR A 34 -4.62 16.73 4.73
N PRO A 35 -3.99 15.77 4.00
CA PRO A 35 -3.74 14.43 4.52
C PRO A 35 -3.08 14.48 5.90
N SER A 36 -3.68 13.80 6.87
CA SER A 36 -3.29 13.86 8.29
C SER A 36 -3.59 12.55 8.99
N GLY A 37 -2.90 12.30 10.10
CA GLY A 37 -3.09 11.10 10.93
C GLY A 37 -1.80 10.31 11.18
N ASN A 38 -1.93 9.14 11.78
CA ASN A 38 -0.79 8.31 12.18
C ASN A 38 -0.78 7.01 11.37
N ILE A 39 0.39 6.64 10.84
CA ILE A 39 0.61 5.40 10.09
C ILE A 39 1.77 4.64 10.73
N ARG A 40 1.57 3.35 10.99
CA ARG A 40 2.57 2.46 11.57
C ARG A 40 3.03 1.44 10.54
N LEU A 41 4.30 1.52 10.18
CA LEU A 41 4.94 0.69 9.16
C LEU A 41 5.95 -0.26 9.81
N SER A 42 6.00 -1.51 9.35
CA SER A 42 7.10 -2.43 9.67
C SER A 42 7.99 -2.67 8.45
N ALA A 43 9.30 -2.71 8.62
CA ALA A 43 10.23 -3.01 7.52
C ALA A 43 11.53 -3.67 8.03
N GLY A 44 12.15 -4.51 7.20
CA GLY A 44 13.54 -4.91 7.41
C GLY A 44 14.51 -3.76 7.19
N GLU A 45 15.67 -3.76 7.85
CA GLU A 45 16.65 -2.67 7.85
C GLU A 45 17.05 -2.24 6.44
N HIS A 46 17.34 -3.21 5.57
CA HIS A 46 17.73 -2.91 4.20
C HIS A 46 16.61 -2.16 3.47
N ALA A 47 15.38 -2.65 3.52
CA ALA A 47 14.24 -2.05 2.84
C ALA A 47 13.88 -0.67 3.42
N ALA A 48 13.95 -0.52 4.74
CA ALA A 48 13.76 0.76 5.42
C ALA A 48 14.72 1.83 4.89
N ARG A 49 16.02 1.49 4.78
CA ARG A 49 17.06 2.44 4.36
C ARG A 49 17.12 2.66 2.85
N SER A 50 16.99 1.60 2.05
CA SER A 50 17.21 1.67 0.59
C SER A 50 15.96 2.02 -0.21
N LEU A 51 14.76 1.69 0.28
CA LEU A 51 13.49 1.88 -0.45
C LEU A 51 12.57 2.89 0.24
N VAL A 52 12.28 2.69 1.53
CA VAL A 52 11.24 3.45 2.24
C VAL A 52 11.71 4.86 2.56
N TRP A 53 12.83 5.01 3.25
CA TRP A 53 13.30 6.32 3.74
C TRP A 53 13.49 7.39 2.64
N PRO A 54 14.09 7.08 1.47
CA PRO A 54 14.26 8.06 0.39
C PRO A 54 12.93 8.66 -0.09
N LYS A 55 11.86 7.88 -0.11
CA LYS A 55 10.51 8.31 -0.53
C LYS A 55 9.74 8.96 0.63
N LEU A 56 9.85 8.36 1.82
CA LEU A 56 9.16 8.84 3.02
C LEU A 56 9.66 10.25 3.41
N LYS A 57 10.95 10.54 3.26
CA LYS A 57 11.52 11.86 3.59
C LYS A 57 10.95 13.01 2.73
N SER A 58 10.68 12.78 1.44
CA SER A 58 10.00 13.79 0.61
C SER A 58 8.53 13.88 0.95
N PHE A 59 7.87 12.74 1.15
CA PHE A 59 6.45 12.66 1.49
C PHE A 59 6.11 13.40 2.80
N LEU A 60 6.87 13.18 3.87
CA LEU A 60 6.64 13.85 5.16
C LEU A 60 6.91 15.36 5.12
N ARG A 61 7.68 15.85 4.14
CA ARG A 61 7.86 17.30 3.92
C ARG A 61 6.66 17.91 3.20
N GLU A 62 6.00 17.14 2.35
CA GLU A 62 4.80 17.54 1.62
C GLU A 62 3.55 17.46 2.49
N TYR A 63 3.50 16.47 3.40
CA TYR A 63 2.37 16.21 4.30
C TYR A 63 2.81 16.21 5.78
N PRO A 64 3.04 17.40 6.38
CA PRO A 64 3.55 17.51 7.75
C PRO A 64 2.55 17.06 8.82
N GLU A 65 1.25 17.00 8.50
CA GLU A 65 0.20 16.54 9.41
C GLU A 65 0.11 15.01 9.51
N ILE A 66 0.92 14.28 8.73
CA ILE A 66 1.05 12.82 8.81
C ILE A 66 2.23 12.47 9.71
N ASN A 67 1.97 11.67 10.74
CA ASN A 67 3.01 11.05 11.55
C ASN A 67 3.21 9.61 11.10
N VAL A 68 4.46 9.24 10.83
CA VAL A 68 4.81 7.87 10.45
C VAL A 68 5.72 7.26 11.50
N GLU A 69 5.27 6.19 12.13
CA GLU A 69 6.08 5.34 12.99
C GLU A 69 6.62 4.18 12.15
N LEU A 70 7.91 4.23 11.82
CA LEU A 70 8.60 3.17 11.09
C LEU A 70 9.34 2.27 12.08
N VAL A 71 8.82 1.06 12.29
CA VAL A 71 9.49 0.03 13.09
C VAL A 71 10.39 -0.79 12.19
N VAL A 72 11.69 -0.72 12.48
CA VAL A 72 12.70 -1.48 11.76
C VAL A 72 13.07 -2.71 12.58
N ASP A 73 12.74 -3.88 12.05
CA ASP A 73 13.08 -5.15 12.69
C ASP A 73 13.49 -6.18 11.63
N ASN A 74 14.61 -6.86 11.89
CA ASN A 74 15.18 -7.90 11.04
C ASN A 74 14.77 -9.32 11.49
N GLY A 75 14.01 -9.44 12.59
CA GLY A 75 13.40 -10.69 13.03
C GLY A 75 12.14 -11.05 12.25
N PHE A 76 11.70 -12.31 12.36
CA PHE A 76 10.34 -12.71 12.03
C PHE A 76 9.38 -12.12 13.08
N VAL A 77 9.17 -10.81 13.04
CA VAL A 77 8.15 -10.16 13.87
C VAL A 77 6.81 -10.51 13.28
N ASP A 78 6.00 -11.18 14.09
CA ASP A 78 4.58 -11.44 13.88
C ASP A 78 3.88 -10.08 13.72
N ILE A 79 3.61 -9.68 12.48
CA ILE A 79 3.05 -8.36 12.14
C ILE A 79 1.65 -8.20 12.75
N VAL A 80 0.97 -9.33 13.00
CA VAL A 80 -0.41 -9.41 13.51
C VAL A 80 -0.52 -8.86 14.94
N GLU A 81 0.45 -9.09 15.81
CA GLU A 81 0.41 -8.55 17.19
C GLU A 81 0.74 -7.05 17.25
N GLY A 82 1.45 -6.54 16.24
CA GLY A 82 1.99 -5.18 16.24
C GLY A 82 1.01 -4.07 15.83
N ARG A 83 -0.20 -4.39 15.35
CA ARG A 83 -1.17 -3.39 14.83
C ARG A 83 -0.52 -2.45 13.79
N PHE A 84 0.22 -3.02 12.85
CA PHE A 84 0.80 -2.28 11.74
C PHE A 84 -0.24 -2.05 10.64
N ASP A 85 -0.20 -0.89 10.00
CA ASP A 85 -1.03 -0.60 8.83
C ASP A 85 -0.47 -1.25 7.56
N ALA A 86 0.87 -1.37 7.48
CA ALA A 86 1.54 -2.06 6.38
C ALA A 86 2.91 -2.63 6.78
N GLY A 87 3.34 -3.66 6.05
CA GLY A 87 4.64 -4.31 6.21
C GLY A 87 5.41 -4.35 4.89
N ILE A 88 6.71 -4.06 4.96
CA ILE A 88 7.65 -4.21 3.86
C ILE A 88 8.53 -5.43 4.14
N ARG A 89 8.30 -6.51 3.38
CA ARG A 89 9.00 -7.78 3.50
C ARG A 89 9.49 -8.23 2.11
N LEU A 90 10.46 -9.14 2.08
CA LEU A 90 10.80 -9.88 0.87
C LEU A 90 9.59 -10.75 0.50
N GLY A 91 9.22 -10.79 -0.79
CA GLY A 91 7.92 -11.25 -1.30
C GLY A 91 7.54 -12.72 -1.04
N GLU A 92 8.27 -13.40 -0.18
CA GLU A 92 8.08 -14.81 0.22
C GLU A 92 7.20 -14.94 1.47
N SER A 93 6.77 -13.82 2.10
CA SER A 93 5.95 -13.85 3.31
C SER A 93 4.91 -12.73 3.30
N VAL A 94 3.66 -13.08 2.97
CA VAL A 94 2.48 -12.19 3.01
C VAL A 94 1.41 -12.91 3.82
N ASP A 95 0.87 -12.27 4.85
CA ASP A 95 -0.18 -12.83 5.68
C ASP A 95 -1.48 -13.00 4.90
N LYS A 96 -2.35 -13.93 5.33
CA LYS A 96 -3.56 -14.35 4.61
C LYS A 96 -4.55 -13.21 4.32
N ASP A 97 -4.46 -12.08 5.02
CA ASP A 97 -5.36 -10.93 4.88
C ASP A 97 -4.67 -9.68 4.29
N MET A 98 -3.44 -9.79 3.78
CA MET A 98 -2.71 -8.66 3.20
C MET A 98 -2.64 -8.69 1.67
N ILE A 99 -2.76 -7.52 1.06
CA ILE A 99 -2.50 -7.33 -0.37
C ILE A 99 -1.02 -6.99 -0.55
N ALA A 100 -0.30 -7.80 -1.31
CA ALA A 100 1.11 -7.56 -1.62
C ALA A 100 1.28 -6.68 -2.86
N VAL A 101 2.07 -5.62 -2.74
CA VAL A 101 2.45 -4.73 -3.84
C VAL A 101 3.97 -4.73 -3.97
N ARG A 102 4.48 -4.93 -5.20
CA ARG A 102 5.90 -4.83 -5.48
C ARG A 102 6.33 -3.36 -5.46
N ILE A 103 7.20 -3.00 -4.51
CA ILE A 103 7.71 -1.63 -4.33
C ILE A 103 9.18 -1.44 -4.73
N GLY A 104 9.86 -2.51 -5.18
CA GLY A 104 11.27 -2.49 -5.53
C GLY A 104 11.67 -3.58 -6.51
N PRO A 105 12.91 -3.52 -7.05
CA PRO A 105 13.45 -4.54 -7.94
C PRO A 105 13.73 -5.85 -7.19
N ASP A 106 13.94 -6.93 -7.93
CA ASP A 106 14.33 -8.21 -7.36
C ASP A 106 15.71 -8.11 -6.68
N MET A 107 15.78 -8.62 -5.46
CA MET A 107 17.02 -8.64 -4.69
C MET A 107 17.97 -9.69 -5.27
N ARG A 108 19.21 -9.28 -5.55
CA ARG A 108 20.26 -10.18 -6.04
C ARG A 108 21.38 -10.29 -5.03
N MET A 109 21.75 -11.52 -4.69
CA MET A 109 22.88 -11.80 -3.80
C MET A 109 24.20 -11.70 -4.57
N ALA A 110 25.20 -11.08 -3.96
CA ALA A 110 26.56 -10.98 -4.49
C ALA A 110 27.58 -11.24 -3.39
N MET A 111 28.66 -11.96 -3.73
CA MET A 111 29.81 -12.16 -2.85
C MET A 111 30.80 -11.02 -3.07
N VAL A 112 31.23 -10.36 -1.99
CA VAL A 112 32.17 -9.24 -2.04
C VAL A 112 33.30 -9.46 -1.01
N GLY A 113 34.49 -8.94 -1.32
CA GLY A 113 35.65 -8.95 -0.42
C GLY A 113 36.35 -7.59 -0.45
N SER A 114 36.94 -7.20 0.68
CA SER A 114 37.75 -5.98 0.74
C SER A 114 39.06 -6.14 -0.04
N PRO A 115 39.61 -5.07 -0.64
CA PRO A 115 40.97 -5.09 -1.17
C PRO A 115 41.99 -5.47 -0.08
N ALA A 116 43.12 -6.05 -0.51
CA ALA A 116 44.25 -6.39 0.37
C ALA A 116 44.99 -5.15 0.86
#